data_AF-A0A834NJJ5-F1
#
_entry.id   AF-A0A834NJJ5-F1
#
_cell.length_a   1.000
_cell.length_b   1.000
_cell.length_c   1.000
_cell.angle_alpha   90.00
_cell.angle_beta   90.00
_cell.angle_gamma   90.00
#
_symmetry.space_group_name_H-M   'P 1'
#
loop_
_entity.id
_entity.type
_entity.pdbx_description
1 polymer ?
#
loop_
_entity_poly.entity_id
_entity_poly.type
_entity_poly.pdbx_seq_one_letter_code
_entity_poly.pdbx_strand_id
1 'polypeptide(L)'
;MNPMRNLTPCLLILLFLYIDNIRGQTTPTNGKVVACYVAMWAKYRPSNGYFTLDNLKPQHCTHLIYAFAGLNTTSWEIQSLDRWTDIEEDEIGNYKKMTNLRKQYPGLKVSIGIGGWNEGSKNYSILASDKEKRESFINSVVTFISKYKFDGIDLDWEFPSQRGGTSEDKKYFAILIKELKKALPNSLLTAAISPNKKVIDEGYDIPKISKYLDYIYIMAYDYHGSWDLKILPNAPLNSADDASVNSTVSYLLQLRAPPEKLILGLPMYGRTYFSTENILPGTNPIGMSCESDGFSGPYTNTNGTMGYNEICEVLKNKTWSTGWDIISKTPYAVNGNKVILYDNYKSLQEKVLYANKMNLGGVMIWSIDTDDFNGNCESDYILIKAINRVLIKKNEAEKEENKTNGTSRIFSLYNISTVLCAIVSIFTLTNL
;
A
#
# COMPACT_ATOMS: atom_id res chain seq x y z
N MET A 1 -46.47 -43.10 20.95
CA MET A 1 -46.05 -42.53 19.65
C MET A 1 -45.38 -41.19 19.95
N ASN A 2 -44.04 -41.16 19.94
CA ASN A 2 -43.24 -39.98 20.31
C ASN A 2 -42.95 -39.11 19.07
N PRO A 3 -43.27 -37.80 19.06
CA PRO A 3 -42.82 -36.89 18.03
C PRO A 3 -41.46 -36.32 18.44
N MET A 4 -40.40 -37.12 18.33
CA MET A 4 -39.01 -36.65 18.43
C MET A 4 -38.23 -37.11 17.19
N ARG A 5 -38.63 -36.58 16.04
CA ARG A 5 -37.82 -36.59 14.82
C ARG A 5 -38.15 -35.29 14.10
N ASN A 6 -37.19 -34.36 14.07
CA ASN A 6 -37.04 -33.23 13.12
C ASN A 6 -36.38 -31.96 13.71
N LEU A 7 -35.74 -32.01 14.89
CA LEU A 7 -34.97 -30.86 15.42
C LEU A 7 -33.47 -30.86 15.02
N THR A 8 -32.98 -31.94 14.41
CA THR A 8 -31.56 -32.09 14.03
C THR A 8 -31.11 -31.21 12.85
N PRO A 9 -31.92 -30.91 11.81
CA PRO A 9 -31.45 -30.08 10.69
C PRO A 9 -31.33 -28.59 11.07
N CYS A 10 -32.23 -28.06 11.91
CA CYS A 10 -32.22 -26.65 12.31
C CYS A 10 -31.04 -26.28 13.21
N LEU A 11 -30.63 -27.19 14.12
CA LEU A 11 -29.48 -26.94 15.00
C LEU A 11 -28.15 -26.93 14.23
N LEU A 12 -28.04 -27.77 13.19
CA LEU A 12 -26.87 -27.79 12.30
C LEU A 12 -26.79 -26.52 11.44
N ILE A 13 -27.91 -26.06 10.87
CA ILE A 13 -27.95 -24.82 10.07
C ILE A 13 -27.62 -23.58 10.92
N LEU A 14 -28.11 -23.53 12.17
CA LEU A 14 -27.75 -22.46 13.10
C LEU A 14 -26.27 -22.50 13.51
N LEU A 15 -25.67 -23.70 13.66
CA LEU A 15 -24.22 -23.82 13.89
C LEU A 15 -23.41 -23.38 12.66
N PHE A 16 -23.84 -23.72 11.44
CA PHE A 16 -23.17 -23.28 10.20
C PHE A 16 -23.24 -21.75 10.02
N LEU A 17 -24.40 -21.13 10.29
CA LEU A 17 -24.55 -19.67 10.26
C LEU A 17 -23.76 -18.98 11.38
N TYR A 18 -23.55 -19.62 12.53
CA TYR A 18 -22.72 -19.09 13.60
C TYR A 18 -21.21 -19.24 13.30
N ILE A 19 -20.79 -20.33 12.65
CA ILE A 19 -19.38 -20.56 12.25
C ILE A 19 -18.96 -19.62 11.10
N ASP A 20 -19.85 -19.31 10.15
CA ASP A 20 -19.57 -18.32 9.11
C ASP A 20 -19.46 -16.90 9.69
N ASN A 21 -20.12 -16.60 10.81
CA ASN A 21 -20.04 -15.31 11.51
C ASN A 21 -18.77 -15.15 12.37
N ILE A 22 -17.99 -16.22 12.59
CA ILE A 22 -16.70 -16.18 13.31
C ILE A 22 -15.52 -15.93 12.35
N ARG A 23 -15.71 -16.12 11.03
CA ARG A 23 -14.68 -15.81 10.03
C ARG A 23 -14.69 -14.31 9.73
N GLY A 24 -13.62 -13.62 10.12
CA GLY A 24 -13.45 -12.21 9.79
C GLY A 24 -13.39 -12.04 8.27
N GLN A 25 -14.27 -11.22 7.69
CA GLN A 25 -14.07 -10.77 6.32
C GLN A 25 -12.96 -9.73 6.30
N THR A 26 -12.07 -9.79 5.31
CA THR A 26 -11.25 -8.62 4.98
C THR A 26 -12.16 -7.56 4.38
N THR A 27 -12.13 -6.34 4.91
CA THR A 27 -12.58 -5.16 4.16
C THR A 27 -11.41 -4.74 3.27
N PRO A 28 -11.57 -4.39 1.98
CA PRO A 28 -12.76 -3.81 1.33
C PRO A 28 -13.40 -4.65 0.20
N THR A 29 -14.73 -4.59 0.14
CA THR A 29 -15.67 -5.31 -0.74
C THR A 29 -15.67 -4.88 -2.22
N ASN A 30 -14.59 -4.24 -2.68
CA ASN A 30 -14.64 -3.32 -3.82
C ASN A 30 -13.69 -3.68 -4.98
N GLY A 31 -12.98 -4.81 -4.89
CA GLY A 31 -12.02 -5.26 -5.90
C GLY A 31 -10.72 -4.46 -5.97
N LYS A 32 -10.60 -3.35 -5.22
CA LYS A 32 -9.36 -2.57 -5.09
C LYS A 32 -8.40 -3.20 -4.08
N VAL A 33 -7.11 -3.10 -4.37
CA VAL A 33 -6.03 -3.54 -3.46
C VAL A 33 -5.86 -2.53 -2.32
N VAL A 34 -5.70 -3.04 -1.11
CA VAL A 34 -5.21 -2.30 0.05
C VAL A 34 -4.04 -3.10 0.60
N ALA A 35 -2.84 -2.71 0.17
CA ALA A 35 -1.59 -3.36 0.51
C ALA A 35 -0.96 -2.70 1.74
N CYS A 36 -0.74 -3.46 2.80
CA CYS A 36 -0.19 -2.95 4.05
C CYS A 36 1.20 -3.55 4.28
N TYR A 37 2.24 -2.73 4.23
CA TYR A 37 3.55 -3.14 4.73
C TYR A 37 3.51 -3.24 6.25
N VAL A 38 4.06 -4.34 6.76
CA VAL A 38 4.18 -4.62 8.19
C VAL A 38 5.66 -4.64 8.53
N ALA A 39 6.15 -3.55 9.12
CA ALA A 39 7.55 -3.42 9.51
C ALA A 39 7.81 -4.23 10.78
N MET A 40 8.39 -5.41 10.65
CA MET A 40 8.50 -6.34 11.78
C MET A 40 9.59 -5.96 12.78
N TRP A 41 10.52 -5.07 12.39
CA TRP A 41 11.44 -4.42 13.31
C TRP A 41 10.75 -3.45 14.29
N ALA A 42 9.48 -3.07 14.06
CA ALA A 42 8.72 -2.23 14.98
C ALA A 42 8.48 -2.90 16.35
N LYS A 43 8.72 -4.21 16.46
CA LYS A 43 8.79 -4.94 17.75
C LYS A 43 9.86 -4.38 18.69
N TYR A 44 10.89 -3.73 18.16
CA TYR A 44 12.00 -3.18 18.95
C TYR A 44 11.82 -1.70 19.30
N ARG A 45 10.72 -1.08 18.90
CA ARG A 45 10.45 0.32 19.27
C ARG A 45 10.11 0.43 20.75
N PRO A 46 10.52 1.52 21.42
CA PRO A 46 10.22 1.73 22.82
C PRO A 46 8.76 2.11 23.03
N SER A 47 8.27 1.88 24.26
CA SER A 47 6.98 2.41 24.76
C SER A 47 5.80 2.13 23.82
N ASN A 48 4.97 3.14 23.52
CA ASN A 48 3.80 3.01 22.66
C ASN A 48 4.13 2.79 21.17
N GLY A 49 5.42 2.78 20.81
CA GLY A 49 5.88 2.40 19.48
C GLY A 49 5.96 0.88 19.26
N TYR A 50 5.94 0.09 20.33
CA TYR A 50 6.04 -1.37 20.27
C TYR A 50 4.90 -1.97 19.44
N PHE A 51 5.25 -2.65 18.35
CA PHE A 51 4.29 -3.25 17.43
C PHE A 51 4.63 -4.70 17.08
N THR A 52 3.63 -5.58 17.16
CA THR A 52 3.72 -6.99 16.79
C THR A 52 2.48 -7.44 16.01
N LEU A 53 2.44 -8.71 15.59
CA LEU A 53 1.26 -9.29 14.95
C LEU A 53 0.01 -9.28 15.83
N ASP A 54 0.13 -9.15 17.16
CA ASP A 54 -1.03 -9.04 18.06
C ASP A 54 -1.71 -7.67 17.94
N ASN A 55 -0.95 -6.63 17.57
CA ASN A 55 -1.49 -5.30 17.31
C ASN A 55 -2.22 -5.27 15.97
N LEU A 56 -1.65 -5.94 14.95
CA LEU A 56 -2.15 -5.96 13.57
C LEU A 56 -3.65 -6.30 13.49
N LYS A 57 -4.37 -5.52 12.67
CA LYS A 57 -5.79 -5.73 12.32
C LYS A 57 -5.93 -6.09 10.84
N PRO A 58 -5.82 -7.37 10.46
CA PRO A 58 -5.76 -7.79 9.06
C PRO A 58 -7.02 -7.44 8.25
N GLN A 59 -8.17 -7.28 8.92
CA GLN A 59 -9.43 -6.90 8.29
C GLN A 59 -9.41 -5.54 7.58
N HIS A 60 -8.39 -4.71 7.82
CA HIS A 60 -8.21 -3.42 7.15
C HIS A 60 -7.43 -3.51 5.83
N CYS A 61 -6.89 -4.68 5.50
CA CYS A 61 -6.00 -4.89 4.35
C CYS A 61 -6.51 -6.06 3.49
N THR A 62 -6.28 -5.99 2.18
CA THR A 62 -6.44 -7.16 1.31
C THR A 62 -5.14 -7.91 1.11
N HIS A 63 -4.02 -7.18 1.15
CA HIS A 63 -2.68 -7.71 1.01
C HIS A 63 -1.84 -7.24 2.20
N LEU A 64 -1.09 -8.16 2.80
CA LEU A 64 -0.06 -7.84 3.76
C LEU A 64 1.31 -8.14 3.15
N ILE A 65 2.27 -7.25 3.36
CA ILE A 65 3.65 -7.42 2.95
C ILE A 65 4.52 -7.48 4.20
N TYR A 66 5.16 -8.61 4.44
CA TYR A 66 6.11 -8.77 5.54
C TYR A 66 7.41 -8.04 5.18
N ALA A 67 7.79 -7.03 5.95
CA ALA A 67 9.01 -6.26 5.73
C ALA A 67 10.04 -6.58 6.85
N PHE A 68 11.20 -7.17 6.54
CA PHE A 68 11.68 -7.68 5.24
C PHE A 68 12.50 -8.96 5.39
N ALA A 69 12.62 -9.71 4.29
CA ALA A 69 13.75 -10.61 4.05
C ALA A 69 14.92 -9.83 3.41
N GLY A 70 16.12 -10.42 3.43
CA GLY A 70 17.32 -9.87 2.83
C GLY A 70 18.00 -10.85 1.87
N LEU A 71 19.11 -10.41 1.26
CA LEU A 71 19.89 -11.18 0.31
C LEU A 71 21.19 -11.69 0.94
N ASN A 72 21.43 -13.00 0.91
CA ASN A 72 22.73 -13.56 1.25
C ASN A 72 23.73 -13.28 0.10
N THR A 73 24.78 -12.51 0.36
CA THR A 73 25.73 -12.08 -0.67
C THR A 73 26.80 -13.12 -1.03
N THR A 74 26.77 -14.29 -0.36
CA THR A 74 27.66 -15.42 -0.69
C THR A 74 26.91 -16.46 -1.53
N SER A 75 25.73 -16.91 -1.08
CA SER A 75 24.93 -17.90 -1.79
C SER A 75 23.97 -17.32 -2.84
N TRP A 76 23.72 -16.00 -2.78
CA TRP A 76 22.72 -15.28 -3.59
C TRP A 76 21.29 -15.74 -3.33
N GLU A 77 21.01 -16.21 -2.12
CA GLU A 77 19.70 -16.71 -1.72
C GLU A 77 18.95 -15.70 -0.84
N ILE A 78 17.62 -15.77 -0.85
CA ILE A 78 16.78 -15.05 0.11
C ILE A 78 17.00 -15.58 1.53
N GLN A 79 17.15 -14.69 2.51
CA GLN A 79 17.33 -15.04 3.91
C GLN A 79 16.51 -14.15 4.84
N SER A 80 16.27 -14.64 6.05
CA SER A 80 15.67 -13.84 7.13
C SER A 80 16.71 -12.84 7.66
N LEU A 81 16.27 -11.60 7.90
CA LEU A 81 17.09 -10.56 8.52
C LEU A 81 17.06 -10.65 10.05
N ASP A 82 16.02 -11.25 10.63
CA ASP A 82 15.87 -11.47 12.07
C ASP A 82 15.35 -12.89 12.34
N ARG A 83 16.26 -13.87 12.27
CA ARG A 83 15.91 -15.29 12.44
C ARG A 83 15.18 -15.54 13.76
N TRP A 84 15.58 -14.88 14.84
CA TRP A 84 14.98 -15.10 16.16
C TRP A 84 13.46 -14.87 16.16
N THR A 85 12.99 -13.85 15.43
CA THR A 85 11.55 -13.54 15.39
C THR A 85 10.85 -14.15 14.18
N ASP A 86 11.54 -14.30 13.06
CA ASP A 86 10.97 -14.70 11.78
C ASP A 86 10.65 -16.20 11.72
N ILE A 87 11.55 -17.05 12.24
CA ILE A 87 11.49 -18.52 12.10
C ILE A 87 11.06 -19.22 13.40
N GLU A 88 10.59 -20.46 13.27
CA GLU A 88 9.97 -21.23 14.37
C GLU A 88 11.00 -21.92 15.30
N GLU A 89 12.28 -21.55 15.27
CA GLU A 89 13.29 -22.19 16.13
C GLU A 89 12.98 -21.97 17.62
N ASP A 90 12.32 -20.86 17.99
CA ASP A 90 11.96 -20.48 19.37
C ASP A 90 10.48 -20.07 19.55
N GLU A 91 9.54 -20.76 18.88
CA GLU A 91 8.07 -20.56 19.00
C GLU A 91 7.49 -19.20 18.56
N ILE A 92 8.31 -18.24 18.09
CA ILE A 92 7.83 -16.97 17.51
C ILE A 92 7.32 -17.18 16.09
N GLY A 93 8.18 -17.56 15.13
CA GLY A 93 7.74 -17.96 13.78
C GLY A 93 6.83 -16.96 13.05
N ASN A 94 7.16 -15.66 13.09
CA ASN A 94 6.31 -14.59 12.57
C ASN A 94 5.93 -14.78 11.09
N TYR A 95 6.79 -15.36 10.25
CA TYR A 95 6.44 -15.66 8.86
C TYR A 95 5.19 -16.56 8.77
N LYS A 96 5.19 -17.68 9.49
CA LYS A 96 4.05 -18.61 9.47
C LYS A 96 2.86 -18.07 10.26
N LYS A 97 3.07 -17.32 11.34
CA LYS A 97 1.96 -16.66 12.06
C LYS A 97 1.20 -15.71 11.13
N MET A 98 1.92 -14.85 10.41
CA MET A 98 1.33 -13.89 9.49
C MET A 98 0.66 -14.56 8.29
N THR A 99 1.29 -15.56 7.67
CA THR A 99 0.65 -16.30 6.57
C THR A 99 -0.55 -17.13 7.03
N ASN A 100 -0.60 -17.58 8.29
CA ASN A 100 -1.76 -18.29 8.84
C ASN A 100 -2.97 -17.38 9.09
N LEU A 101 -2.83 -16.05 9.09
CA LEU A 101 -3.95 -15.11 9.24
C LEU A 101 -5.03 -15.33 8.16
N ARG A 102 -4.66 -15.83 6.97
CA ARG A 102 -5.59 -16.22 5.90
C ARG A 102 -6.68 -17.22 6.34
N LYS A 103 -6.41 -18.03 7.38
CA LYS A 103 -7.38 -18.99 7.94
C LYS A 103 -8.53 -18.29 8.65
N GLN A 104 -8.23 -17.16 9.30
CA GLN A 104 -9.21 -16.33 10.01
C GLN A 104 -9.84 -15.29 9.07
N TYR A 105 -9.07 -14.85 8.07
CA TYR A 105 -9.45 -13.84 7.09
C TYR A 105 -9.40 -14.41 5.65
N PRO A 106 -10.44 -15.16 5.22
CA PRO A 106 -10.49 -15.71 3.87
C PRO A 106 -10.35 -14.61 2.81
N GLY A 107 -9.45 -14.82 1.86
CA GLY A 107 -9.17 -13.84 0.79
C GLY A 107 -7.97 -12.93 1.07
N LEU A 108 -7.47 -12.86 2.31
CA LEU A 108 -6.23 -12.16 2.64
C LEU A 108 -5.04 -12.78 1.91
N LYS A 109 -4.23 -11.93 1.28
CA LYS A 109 -2.95 -12.31 0.66
C LYS A 109 -1.80 -11.82 1.52
N VAL A 110 -0.74 -12.63 1.63
CA VAL A 110 0.44 -12.35 2.44
C VAL A 110 1.68 -12.64 1.59
N SER A 111 2.42 -11.60 1.25
CA SER A 111 3.68 -11.68 0.51
C SER A 111 4.88 -11.38 1.42
N ILE A 112 6.06 -11.86 1.03
CA ILE A 112 7.33 -11.48 1.65
C ILE A 112 7.99 -10.37 0.82
N GLY A 113 8.32 -9.25 1.44
CA GLY A 113 9.15 -8.21 0.82
C GLY A 113 10.62 -8.53 0.98
N ILE A 114 11.43 -8.26 -0.05
CA ILE A 114 12.89 -8.36 0.01
C ILE A 114 13.55 -7.06 -0.48
N GLY A 115 14.55 -6.59 0.26
CA GLY A 115 15.26 -5.36 -0.03
C GLY A 115 15.00 -4.29 1.02
N GLY A 116 14.48 -3.15 0.59
CA GLY A 116 14.34 -1.95 1.40
C GLY A 116 15.61 -1.12 1.47
N TRP A 117 15.48 0.14 1.88
CA TRP A 117 16.57 1.12 1.91
C TRP A 117 17.88 0.61 2.53
N ASN A 118 17.82 -0.10 3.67
CA ASN A 118 19.01 -0.53 4.43
C ASN A 118 19.79 -1.69 3.78
N GLU A 119 19.17 -2.51 2.95
CA GLU A 119 19.83 -3.60 2.22
C GLU A 119 20.75 -3.07 1.09
N GLY A 120 20.56 -1.82 0.67
CA GLY A 120 21.36 -1.21 -0.40
C GLY A 120 20.95 -1.67 -1.80
N SER A 121 21.75 -1.27 -2.80
CA SER A 121 21.46 -1.57 -4.21
C SER A 121 22.55 -2.38 -4.91
N LYS A 122 23.82 -2.17 -4.54
CA LYS A 122 24.98 -2.83 -5.17
C LYS A 122 24.84 -4.34 -5.33
N ASN A 123 24.41 -5.04 -4.27
CA ASN A 123 24.30 -6.51 -4.32
C ASN A 123 23.13 -6.96 -5.20
N TYR A 124 22.03 -6.20 -5.25
CA TYR A 124 20.91 -6.48 -6.15
C TYR A 124 21.30 -6.25 -7.62
N SER A 125 22.16 -5.27 -7.91
CA SER A 125 22.77 -5.08 -9.24
C SER A 125 23.65 -6.25 -9.67
N ILE A 126 24.52 -6.74 -8.77
CA ILE A 126 25.35 -7.94 -9.01
C ILE A 126 24.48 -9.18 -9.22
N LEU A 127 23.46 -9.37 -8.37
CA LEU A 127 22.50 -10.46 -8.49
C LEU A 127 21.81 -10.42 -9.86
N ALA A 128 21.24 -9.27 -10.23
CA ALA A 128 20.41 -9.16 -11.42
C ALA A 128 21.21 -9.31 -12.72
N SER A 129 22.47 -8.87 -12.74
CA SER A 129 23.32 -8.94 -13.94
C SER A 129 23.84 -10.34 -14.27
N ASP A 130 23.90 -11.25 -13.30
CA ASP A 130 24.48 -12.57 -13.44
C ASP A 130 23.41 -13.67 -13.47
N LYS A 131 23.42 -14.48 -14.54
CA LYS A 131 22.41 -15.53 -14.74
C LYS A 131 22.43 -16.60 -13.64
N GLU A 132 23.60 -17.06 -13.21
CA GLU A 132 23.72 -18.12 -12.20
C GLU A 132 23.26 -17.61 -10.84
N LYS A 133 23.59 -16.36 -10.50
CA LYS A 133 23.11 -15.71 -9.27
C LYS A 133 21.59 -15.55 -9.29
N ARG A 134 21.00 -15.11 -10.41
CA ARG A 134 19.54 -15.05 -10.56
C ARG A 134 18.90 -16.43 -10.40
N GLU A 135 19.48 -17.48 -10.99
CA GLU A 135 18.95 -18.84 -10.84
C GLU A 135 19.00 -19.32 -9.38
N SER A 136 20.11 -19.10 -8.67
CA SER A 136 20.22 -19.39 -7.23
C SER A 136 19.14 -18.67 -6.43
N PHE A 137 19.02 -17.35 -6.63
CA PHE A 137 18.04 -16.52 -5.98
C PHE A 137 16.60 -17.01 -6.24
N ILE A 138 16.23 -17.21 -7.50
CA ILE A 138 14.88 -17.63 -7.88
C ILE A 138 14.53 -18.99 -7.25
N ASN A 139 15.46 -19.96 -7.28
CA ASN A 139 15.24 -21.27 -6.67
C ASN A 139 15.05 -21.17 -5.15
N SER A 140 15.84 -20.32 -4.49
CA SER A 140 15.70 -20.07 -3.05
C SER A 140 14.37 -19.39 -2.71
N VAL A 141 13.89 -18.44 -3.54
CA VAL A 141 12.60 -17.77 -3.37
C VAL A 141 11.44 -18.76 -3.51
N VAL A 142 11.46 -19.63 -4.52
CA VAL A 142 10.44 -20.69 -4.69
C VAL A 142 10.37 -21.56 -3.44
N THR A 143 11.53 -21.96 -2.92
CA THR A 143 11.64 -22.76 -1.69
C THR A 143 11.10 -21.99 -0.48
N PHE A 144 11.47 -20.72 -0.33
CA PHE A 144 11.10 -19.87 0.79
C PHE A 144 9.58 -19.63 0.86
N ILE A 145 8.97 -19.24 -0.27
CA ILE A 145 7.52 -19.05 -0.39
C ILE A 145 6.77 -20.34 -0.04
N SER A 146 7.22 -21.48 -0.59
CA SER A 146 6.60 -22.79 -0.31
C SER A 146 6.74 -23.21 1.16
N LYS A 147 7.91 -22.98 1.77
CA LYS A 147 8.22 -23.32 3.16
C LYS A 147 7.34 -22.55 4.15
N TYR A 148 7.20 -21.24 3.96
CA TYR A 148 6.48 -20.37 4.89
C TYR A 148 5.04 -20.03 4.47
N LYS A 149 4.59 -20.57 3.32
CA LYS A 149 3.22 -20.41 2.79
C LYS A 149 2.86 -18.96 2.48
N PHE A 150 3.81 -18.21 1.94
CA PHE A 150 3.52 -16.90 1.35
C PHE A 150 2.72 -17.07 0.05
N ASP A 151 1.89 -16.09 -0.29
CA ASP A 151 1.18 -16.03 -1.57
C ASP A 151 2.03 -15.43 -2.68
N GLY A 152 3.17 -14.83 -2.34
CA GLY A 152 4.00 -14.12 -3.29
C GLY A 152 5.24 -13.49 -2.69
N ILE A 153 5.96 -12.77 -3.56
CA ILE A 153 7.14 -11.99 -3.24
C ILE A 153 6.97 -10.57 -3.77
N ASP A 154 7.48 -9.61 -3.01
CA ASP A 154 7.54 -8.20 -3.34
C ASP A 154 8.99 -7.75 -3.41
N LEU A 155 9.38 -7.14 -4.54
CA LEU A 155 10.76 -6.73 -4.80
C LEU A 155 10.94 -5.24 -4.49
N ASP A 156 11.69 -4.96 -3.42
CA ASP A 156 11.96 -3.59 -2.95
C ASP A 156 13.45 -3.27 -3.16
N TRP A 157 13.93 -3.42 -4.39
CA TRP A 157 15.27 -3.00 -4.76
C TRP A 157 15.33 -1.47 -4.86
N GLU A 158 16.05 -0.82 -3.94
CA GLU A 158 16.16 0.64 -3.83
C GLU A 158 17.58 1.20 -4.16
N PHE A 159 17.89 1.57 -5.40
CA PHE A 159 17.10 1.40 -6.63
C PHE A 159 17.99 0.84 -7.73
N PRO A 160 17.45 0.10 -8.74
CA PRO A 160 18.17 -0.17 -9.97
C PRO A 160 18.83 1.11 -10.49
N SER A 161 20.10 1.05 -10.91
CA SER A 161 20.98 2.17 -11.33
C SER A 161 21.51 3.10 -10.24
N GLN A 162 20.99 3.03 -9.01
CA GLN A 162 21.37 3.93 -7.91
C GLN A 162 22.21 3.19 -6.85
N ARG A 163 22.87 3.92 -5.95
CA ARG A 163 23.50 3.40 -4.71
C ARG A 163 24.43 2.19 -4.94
N GLY A 164 25.26 2.28 -5.98
CA GLY A 164 26.19 1.22 -6.38
C GLY A 164 25.67 0.28 -7.47
N GLY A 165 24.51 0.59 -8.06
CA GLY A 165 24.01 -0.03 -9.28
C GLY A 165 24.64 0.53 -10.58
N THR A 166 24.19 -0.01 -11.71
CA THR A 166 24.66 0.32 -13.06
C THR A 166 23.51 0.71 -13.98
N SER A 167 23.79 1.38 -15.11
CA SER A 167 22.75 1.72 -16.10
C SER A 167 22.09 0.49 -16.74
N GLU A 168 22.76 -0.67 -16.72
CA GLU A 168 22.20 -1.94 -17.23
C GLU A 168 21.15 -2.55 -16.29
N ASP A 169 21.08 -2.07 -15.05
CA ASP A 169 20.14 -2.59 -14.05
C ASP A 169 18.69 -2.50 -14.53
N LYS A 170 18.32 -1.49 -15.32
CA LYS A 170 16.99 -1.38 -15.95
C LYS A 170 16.61 -2.62 -16.75
N LYS A 171 17.56 -3.11 -17.56
CA LYS A 171 17.38 -4.32 -18.37
C LYS A 171 17.35 -5.55 -17.50
N TYR A 172 18.27 -5.65 -16.54
CA TYR A 172 18.42 -6.83 -15.69
C TYR A 172 17.29 -6.99 -14.67
N PHE A 173 16.74 -5.90 -14.15
CA PHE A 173 15.55 -5.93 -13.31
C PHE A 173 14.35 -6.51 -14.06
N ALA A 174 14.15 -6.09 -15.32
CA ALA A 174 13.09 -6.66 -16.16
C ALA A 174 13.33 -8.14 -16.52
N ILE A 175 14.59 -8.59 -16.61
CA ILE A 175 14.92 -10.01 -16.81
C ILE A 175 14.61 -10.80 -15.53
N LEU A 176 15.05 -10.31 -14.37
CA LEU A 176 14.79 -10.93 -13.07
C LEU A 176 13.28 -11.11 -12.82
N ILE A 177 12.49 -10.05 -13.03
CA ILE A 177 11.01 -10.10 -12.89
C ILE A 177 10.40 -11.16 -13.83
N LYS A 178 10.86 -11.23 -15.08
CA LYS A 178 10.36 -12.23 -16.05
C LYS A 178 10.69 -13.65 -15.59
N GLU A 179 11.91 -13.88 -15.14
CA GLU A 179 12.37 -15.21 -14.70
C GLU A 179 11.66 -15.63 -13.39
N LEU A 180 11.46 -14.71 -12.44
CA LEU A 180 10.64 -14.93 -11.25
C LEU A 180 9.20 -15.30 -11.59
N LYS A 181 8.52 -14.54 -12.47
CA LYS A 181 7.13 -14.86 -12.84
C LYS A 181 7.01 -16.22 -13.52
N LYS A 182 8.02 -16.62 -14.31
CA LYS A 182 8.09 -17.96 -14.91
C LYS A 182 8.21 -19.06 -13.85
N ALA A 183 9.02 -18.85 -12.81
CA ALA A 183 9.20 -19.80 -11.72
C ALA A 183 8.01 -19.84 -10.73
N LEU A 184 7.26 -18.74 -10.64
CA LEU A 184 6.14 -18.54 -9.72
C LEU A 184 4.83 -18.20 -10.47
N PRO A 185 4.34 -19.05 -11.38
CA PRO A 185 3.23 -18.69 -12.27
C PRO A 185 1.91 -18.42 -11.53
N ASN A 186 1.71 -19.04 -10.37
CA ASN A 186 0.48 -18.93 -9.57
C ASN A 186 0.65 -18.07 -8.30
N SER A 187 1.81 -17.45 -8.11
CA SER A 187 2.06 -16.57 -6.97
C SER A 187 1.98 -15.11 -7.38
N LEU A 188 1.73 -14.24 -6.40
CA LEU A 188 1.85 -12.80 -6.58
C LEU A 188 3.32 -12.43 -6.75
N LEU A 189 3.58 -11.58 -7.73
CA LEU A 189 4.87 -10.93 -7.94
C LEU A 189 4.63 -9.42 -8.04
N THR A 190 5.13 -8.69 -7.06
CA THR A 190 4.99 -7.23 -6.97
C THR A 190 6.36 -6.56 -6.84
N ALA A 191 6.42 -5.25 -7.01
CA ALA A 191 7.63 -4.48 -6.77
C ALA A 191 7.28 -3.07 -6.30
N ALA A 192 7.99 -2.58 -5.29
CA ALA A 192 8.03 -1.18 -4.94
C ALA A 192 8.98 -0.41 -5.87
N ILE A 193 8.50 0.70 -6.43
CA ILE A 193 9.30 1.55 -7.33
C ILE A 193 9.38 2.99 -6.83
N SER A 194 10.50 3.64 -7.16
CA SER A 194 10.71 5.06 -6.87
C SER A 194 9.63 5.94 -7.52
N PRO A 195 9.19 7.02 -6.86
CA PRO A 195 8.32 8.01 -7.48
C PRO A 195 9.08 9.03 -8.33
N ASN A 196 10.41 9.07 -8.22
CA ASN A 196 11.25 10.08 -8.84
C ASN A 196 11.41 9.79 -10.34
N LYS A 197 11.07 10.77 -11.19
CA LYS A 197 11.10 10.63 -12.65
C LYS A 197 12.45 10.14 -13.18
N LYS A 198 13.57 10.69 -12.68
CA LYS A 198 14.91 10.32 -13.13
C LYS A 198 15.22 8.86 -12.77
N VAL A 199 14.89 8.44 -11.55
CA VAL A 199 15.07 7.04 -11.13
C VAL A 199 14.14 6.12 -11.92
N ILE A 200 12.93 6.56 -12.26
CA ILE A 200 12.01 5.82 -13.14
C ILE A 200 12.67 5.57 -14.51
N ASP A 201 13.19 6.63 -15.13
CA ASP A 201 13.85 6.58 -16.44
C ASP A 201 15.09 5.67 -16.44
N GLU A 202 15.93 5.76 -15.42
CA GLU A 202 17.20 5.05 -15.32
C GLU A 202 17.04 3.61 -14.85
N GLY A 203 16.01 3.30 -14.04
CA GLY A 203 15.90 2.03 -13.33
C GLY A 203 14.84 1.05 -13.83
N TYR A 204 13.83 1.50 -14.59
CA TYR A 204 12.64 0.67 -14.84
C TYR A 204 12.17 0.68 -16.29
N ASP A 205 12.08 -0.51 -16.90
CA ASP A 205 11.37 -0.73 -18.16
C ASP A 205 9.88 -0.96 -17.87
N ILE A 206 9.14 0.13 -17.65
CA ILE A 206 7.74 0.12 -17.21
C ILE A 206 6.85 -0.79 -18.08
N PRO A 207 6.85 -0.69 -19.43
CA PRO A 207 6.06 -1.60 -20.27
C PRO A 207 6.42 -3.08 -20.09
N LYS A 208 7.70 -3.39 -19.89
CA LYS A 208 8.16 -4.78 -19.79
C LYS A 208 7.87 -5.39 -18.42
N ILE A 209 8.12 -4.67 -17.33
CA ILE A 209 7.82 -5.16 -15.98
C ILE A 209 6.31 -5.31 -15.76
N SER A 210 5.50 -4.39 -16.32
CA SER A 210 4.03 -4.43 -16.22
C SER A 210 3.40 -5.70 -16.80
N LYS A 211 4.10 -6.40 -17.71
CA LYS A 211 3.63 -7.69 -18.26
C LYS A 211 3.65 -8.83 -17.25
N TYR A 212 4.58 -8.77 -16.29
CA TYR A 212 4.88 -9.89 -15.40
C TYR A 212 4.48 -9.60 -13.95
N LEU A 213 4.59 -8.34 -13.51
CA LEU A 213 4.14 -7.91 -12.19
C LEU A 213 2.61 -7.95 -12.12
N ASP A 214 2.08 -8.46 -11.01
CA ASP A 214 0.65 -8.40 -10.69
C ASP A 214 0.28 -6.96 -10.28
N TYR A 215 1.12 -6.35 -9.44
CA TYR A 215 1.00 -4.96 -9.01
C TYR A 215 2.35 -4.23 -8.97
N ILE A 216 2.31 -2.93 -9.22
CA ILE A 216 3.43 -2.00 -9.07
C ILE A 216 3.08 -1.07 -7.90
N TYR A 217 3.82 -1.18 -6.82
CA TYR A 217 3.65 -0.33 -5.64
C TYR A 217 4.46 0.95 -5.83
N ILE A 218 3.76 2.07 -6.03
CA ILE A 218 4.42 3.36 -6.22
C ILE A 218 4.74 3.90 -4.83
N MET A 219 6.01 4.10 -4.49
CA MET A 219 6.39 4.74 -3.23
C MET A 219 6.17 6.25 -3.30
N ALA A 220 4.91 6.68 -3.39
CA ALA A 220 4.51 8.07 -3.62
C ALA A 220 4.61 8.93 -2.34
N TYR A 221 5.80 8.90 -1.75
CA TYR A 221 6.26 9.60 -0.55
C TYR A 221 7.78 9.75 -0.65
N ASP A 222 8.40 10.46 0.30
CA ASP A 222 9.81 10.85 0.23
C ASP A 222 10.17 11.64 -1.02
N TYR A 223 9.23 12.44 -1.52
CA TYR A 223 9.54 13.42 -2.56
C TYR A 223 10.53 14.45 -2.04
N HIS A 224 10.41 14.79 -0.75
CA HIS A 224 11.24 15.79 -0.09
C HIS A 224 11.63 15.38 1.33
N GLY A 225 12.72 15.99 1.80
CA GLY A 225 13.27 15.81 3.15
C GLY A 225 14.29 16.91 3.46
N SER A 226 14.94 16.85 4.62
CA SER A 226 15.92 17.88 5.01
C SER A 226 17.12 17.95 4.06
N TRP A 227 17.36 16.91 3.27
CA TRP A 227 18.39 16.86 2.22
C TRP A 227 18.18 17.91 1.11
N ASP A 228 16.98 18.48 0.97
CA ASP A 228 16.70 19.56 0.01
C ASP A 228 17.14 20.95 0.51
N LEU A 229 17.51 21.07 1.80
CA LEU A 229 17.76 22.35 2.50
C LEU A 229 16.58 23.33 2.42
N LYS A 230 15.39 22.80 2.14
CA LYS A 230 14.13 23.51 1.99
C LYS A 230 13.01 22.68 2.58
N ILE A 231 12.11 23.35 3.30
CA ILE A 231 10.95 22.72 3.92
C ILE A 231 9.91 22.47 2.82
N LEU A 232 9.70 21.20 2.47
CA LEU A 232 8.77 20.77 1.43
C LEU A 232 8.01 19.51 1.86
N PRO A 233 6.79 19.25 1.34
CA PRO A 233 5.96 18.14 1.85
C PRO A 233 6.55 16.76 1.56
N ASN A 234 6.37 15.80 2.48
CA ASN A 234 6.79 14.41 2.27
C ASN A 234 6.14 13.78 1.02
N ALA A 235 4.81 13.93 0.90
CA ALA A 235 4.01 13.33 -0.15
C ALA A 235 2.97 14.33 -0.70
N PRO A 236 3.39 15.38 -1.41
CA PRO A 236 2.44 16.36 -1.93
C PRO A 236 1.57 15.72 -3.03
N LEU A 237 0.25 15.95 -2.99
CA LEU A 237 -0.62 15.55 -4.08
C LEU A 237 -0.25 16.28 -5.38
N ASN A 238 0.04 17.58 -5.27
CA ASN A 238 0.59 18.43 -6.33
C ASN A 238 1.71 19.29 -5.75
N SER A 239 2.71 19.62 -6.56
CA SER A 239 3.82 20.51 -6.17
C SER A 239 4.19 21.42 -7.34
N ALA A 240 4.94 22.48 -7.06
CA ALA A 240 5.39 23.44 -8.08
C ALA A 240 6.66 23.00 -8.82
N ASP A 241 7.39 22.01 -8.28
CA ASP A 241 8.63 21.45 -8.82
C ASP A 241 8.43 20.10 -9.51
N ASP A 242 7.18 19.71 -9.75
CA ASP A 242 6.74 18.44 -10.32
C ASP A 242 7.12 17.17 -9.51
N ALA A 243 7.71 17.31 -8.32
CA ALA A 243 7.93 16.23 -7.37
C ALA A 243 6.65 15.94 -6.57
N SER A 244 5.63 15.36 -7.22
CA SER A 244 4.33 15.09 -6.60
C SER A 244 3.68 13.77 -7.02
N VAL A 245 2.72 13.32 -6.22
CA VAL A 245 1.88 12.14 -6.49
C VAL A 245 1.23 12.25 -7.87
N ASN A 246 0.65 13.41 -8.20
CA ASN A 246 -0.02 13.62 -9.48
C ASN A 246 0.95 13.49 -10.67
N SER A 247 2.12 14.14 -10.57
CA SER A 247 3.15 14.11 -11.61
C SER A 247 3.71 12.70 -11.82
N THR A 248 4.02 11.97 -10.75
CA THR A 248 4.50 10.57 -10.83
C THR A 248 3.48 9.64 -11.47
N VAL A 249 2.22 9.66 -11.03
CA VAL A 249 1.18 8.79 -11.57
C VAL A 249 0.92 9.13 -13.05
N SER A 250 0.79 10.40 -13.38
CA SER A 250 0.62 10.84 -14.78
C SER A 250 1.76 10.36 -15.66
N TYR A 251 2.99 10.41 -15.15
CA TYR A 251 4.16 9.97 -15.89
C TYR A 251 4.21 8.46 -16.11
N LEU A 252 3.90 7.64 -15.10
CA LEU A 252 3.80 6.18 -15.25
C LEU A 252 2.74 5.78 -16.28
N LEU A 253 1.60 6.49 -16.31
CA LEU A 253 0.55 6.29 -17.31
C LEU A 253 1.02 6.67 -18.74
N GLN A 254 1.78 7.75 -18.88
CA GLN A 254 2.42 8.12 -20.16
C GLN A 254 3.38 7.03 -20.65
N LEU A 255 4.10 6.38 -19.72
CA LEU A 255 4.95 5.20 -19.99
C LEU A 255 4.16 3.89 -20.22
N ARG A 256 2.83 3.96 -20.36
CA ARG A 256 1.94 2.82 -20.64
C ARG A 256 1.86 1.79 -19.50
N ALA A 257 2.09 2.20 -18.25
CA ALA A 257 1.72 1.37 -17.11
C ALA A 257 0.18 1.18 -17.10
N PRO A 258 -0.34 -0.05 -16.97
CA PRO A 258 -1.77 -0.27 -16.82
C PRO A 258 -2.26 0.33 -15.48
N PRO A 259 -3.24 1.25 -15.47
CA PRO A 259 -3.73 1.90 -14.25
C PRO A 259 -4.14 0.89 -13.16
N GLU A 260 -4.80 -0.19 -13.55
CA GLU A 260 -5.29 -1.24 -12.65
C GLU A 260 -4.16 -2.04 -11.96
N LYS A 261 -2.92 -1.94 -12.44
CA LYS A 261 -1.73 -2.51 -11.80
C LYS A 261 -0.98 -1.52 -10.93
N LEU A 262 -1.22 -0.23 -11.07
CA LEU A 262 -0.61 0.80 -10.24
C LEU A 262 -1.32 0.90 -8.90
N ILE A 263 -0.56 0.77 -7.82
CA ILE A 263 -1.07 0.86 -6.46
C ILE A 263 -0.39 2.07 -5.80
N LEU A 264 -1.18 3.06 -5.41
CA LEU A 264 -0.66 4.32 -4.90
C LEU A 264 -0.18 4.19 -3.45
N GLY A 265 1.11 4.40 -3.20
CA GLY A 265 1.68 4.44 -1.86
C GLY A 265 1.22 5.65 -1.06
N LEU A 266 0.92 5.43 0.21
CA LEU A 266 0.42 6.40 1.17
C LEU A 266 1.27 6.31 2.45
N PRO A 267 1.97 7.39 2.85
CA PRO A 267 2.79 7.36 4.05
C PRO A 267 1.92 7.51 5.31
N MET A 268 2.21 6.73 6.33
CA MET A 268 1.69 6.91 7.70
C MET A 268 2.76 7.53 8.60
N TYR A 269 3.56 8.42 8.02
CA TYR A 269 4.63 9.14 8.69
C TYR A 269 4.80 10.52 8.04
N GLY A 270 5.53 11.41 8.71
CA GLY A 270 5.92 12.72 8.23
C GLY A 270 7.43 12.89 8.19
N ARG A 271 7.84 13.91 7.42
CA ARG A 271 9.21 14.42 7.40
C ARG A 271 9.33 15.61 8.33
N THR A 272 10.40 15.65 9.10
CA THR A 272 10.64 16.69 10.11
C THR A 272 11.81 17.56 9.72
N TYR A 273 11.78 18.83 10.12
CA TYR A 273 12.78 19.83 9.77
C TYR A 273 13.12 20.70 10.97
N PHE A 274 14.36 21.18 10.99
CA PHE A 274 14.72 22.41 11.70
C PHE A 274 14.76 23.55 10.70
N SER A 275 13.87 24.53 10.83
CA SER A 275 13.98 25.78 10.08
C SER A 275 15.18 26.59 10.58
N THR A 276 15.80 27.33 9.67
CA THR A 276 16.90 28.25 9.98
C THR A 276 16.43 29.46 10.80
N GLU A 277 15.12 29.69 10.89
CA GLU A 277 14.50 30.75 11.67
C GLU A 277 13.27 30.26 12.45
N ASN A 278 12.83 31.05 13.44
CA ASN A 278 11.60 30.74 14.16
C ASN A 278 10.39 31.07 13.29
N ILE A 279 9.45 30.12 13.20
CA ILE A 279 8.23 30.27 12.42
C ILE A 279 7.08 30.62 13.37
N LEU A 280 6.40 31.72 13.07
CA LEU A 280 5.24 32.17 13.84
C LEU A 280 4.05 31.20 13.67
N PRO A 281 3.23 30.99 14.71
CA PRO A 281 1.98 30.25 14.59
C PRO A 281 1.10 30.77 13.45
N GLY A 282 0.53 29.86 12.65
CA GLY A 282 -0.30 30.18 11.48
C GLY A 282 0.47 30.41 10.18
N THR A 283 1.80 30.60 10.21
CA THR A 283 2.62 30.72 8.99
C THR A 283 2.78 29.37 8.31
N ASN A 284 2.60 29.33 6.98
CA ASN A 284 2.88 28.14 6.18
C ASN A 284 4.41 28.00 5.98
N PRO A 285 5.04 26.93 6.47
CA PRO A 285 6.49 26.79 6.43
C PRO A 285 7.03 26.32 5.07
N ILE A 286 6.14 25.90 4.15
CA ILE A 286 6.54 25.34 2.86
C ILE A 286 7.29 26.40 2.05
N GLY A 287 8.48 26.02 1.60
CA GLY A 287 9.35 26.87 0.80
C GLY A 287 10.40 27.63 1.60
N MET A 288 10.32 27.64 2.93
CA MET A 288 11.34 28.23 3.80
C MET A 288 12.60 27.36 3.85
N SER A 289 13.73 27.96 4.21
CA SER A 289 15.00 27.25 4.39
C SER A 289 15.00 26.38 5.65
N CYS A 290 15.73 25.27 5.58
CA CYS A 290 15.97 24.39 6.73
C CYS A 290 17.45 24.00 6.84
N GLU A 291 17.81 23.54 8.03
CA GLU A 291 19.05 22.81 8.25
C GLU A 291 19.06 21.49 7.47
N SER A 292 20.25 20.90 7.30
CA SER A 292 20.41 19.60 6.64
C SER A 292 19.82 18.42 7.43
N ASP A 293 19.53 18.63 8.71
CA ASP A 293 19.00 17.64 9.63
C ASP A 293 17.53 17.90 9.99
N GLY A 294 16.83 16.82 10.36
CA GLY A 294 15.54 16.86 11.02
C GLY A 294 15.58 16.11 12.34
N PHE A 295 14.62 16.40 13.23
CA PHE A 295 14.55 15.74 14.54
C PHE A 295 13.93 14.34 14.45
N SER A 296 14.20 13.50 15.44
CA SER A 296 13.59 12.16 15.53
C SER A 296 12.31 12.19 16.38
N GLY A 297 11.40 11.27 16.07
CA GLY A 297 10.30 10.91 16.96
C GLY A 297 10.73 10.04 18.15
N PRO A 298 9.96 10.02 19.25
CA PRO A 298 10.29 9.28 20.47
C PRO A 298 10.28 7.74 20.34
N TYR A 299 9.65 7.20 19.30
CA TYR A 299 9.42 5.78 19.05
C TYR A 299 10.15 5.28 17.81
N THR A 300 9.99 5.96 16.67
CA THR A 300 10.68 5.62 15.41
C THR A 300 12.18 5.90 15.53
N ASN A 301 12.57 6.85 16.38
CA ASN A 301 13.95 7.20 16.72
C ASN A 301 14.86 7.35 15.48
N THR A 302 14.31 7.92 14.41
CA THR A 302 15.02 8.13 13.14
C THR A 302 14.99 9.62 12.83
N ASN A 303 16.17 10.25 12.75
CA ASN A 303 16.26 11.67 12.41
C ASN A 303 15.55 11.97 11.08
N GLY A 304 14.83 13.10 11.02
CA GLY A 304 14.12 13.52 9.83
C GLY A 304 12.75 12.87 9.64
N THR A 305 12.30 12.00 10.56
CA THR A 305 11.10 11.19 10.40
C THR A 305 10.31 11.05 11.69
N MET A 306 8.98 11.07 11.58
CA MET A 306 8.07 10.69 12.66
C MET A 306 6.89 9.89 12.12
N GLY A 307 6.55 8.76 12.73
CA GLY A 307 5.32 8.02 12.50
C GLY A 307 4.09 8.82 12.93
N TYR A 308 2.93 8.55 12.33
CA TYR A 308 1.70 9.27 12.68
C TYR A 308 1.29 9.05 14.13
N ASN A 309 1.52 7.86 14.70
CA ASN A 309 1.35 7.59 16.13
C ASN A 309 2.16 8.54 17.04
N GLU A 310 3.31 9.03 16.60
CA GLU A 310 4.10 10.01 17.33
C GLU A 310 3.61 11.44 17.08
N ILE A 311 3.32 11.75 15.82
CA ILE A 311 2.85 13.08 15.40
C ILE A 311 1.55 13.42 16.12
N CYS A 312 0.57 12.53 16.10
CA CYS A 312 -0.73 12.80 16.70
C CYS A 312 -0.64 13.02 18.22
N GLU A 313 0.27 12.34 18.92
CA GLU A 313 0.53 12.56 20.34
C GLU A 313 1.15 13.94 20.59
N VAL A 314 2.15 14.32 19.79
CA VAL A 314 2.80 15.63 19.89
C VAL A 314 1.82 16.77 19.62
N LEU A 315 0.89 16.59 18.68
CA LEU A 315 -0.12 17.60 18.35
C LEU A 315 -1.19 17.81 19.42
N LYS A 316 -1.31 16.92 20.42
CA LYS A 316 -2.15 17.21 21.60
C LYS A 316 -1.57 18.34 22.46
N ASN A 317 -0.27 18.59 22.34
CA ASN A 317 0.37 19.71 23.01
C ASN A 317 0.04 21.02 22.27
N LYS A 318 -0.64 21.94 22.97
CA LYS A 318 -1.08 23.24 22.44
C LYS A 318 0.05 24.20 22.02
N THR A 319 1.31 23.80 22.18
CA THR A 319 2.47 24.55 21.67
C THR A 319 2.68 24.41 20.16
N TRP A 320 2.09 23.39 19.54
CA TRP A 320 2.16 23.20 18.09
C TRP A 320 1.02 23.92 17.37
N SER A 321 1.38 24.77 16.42
CA SER A 321 0.44 25.35 15.46
C SER A 321 0.33 24.43 14.25
N THR A 322 -0.89 24.07 13.87
CA THR A 322 -1.14 23.28 12.65
C THR A 322 -1.75 24.14 11.56
N GLY A 323 -1.56 23.71 10.31
CA GLY A 323 -2.20 24.33 9.15
C GLY A 323 -2.34 23.35 8.00
N TRP A 324 -2.96 23.81 6.92
CA TRP A 324 -3.25 23.02 5.73
C TRP A 324 -2.78 23.74 4.49
N ASP A 325 -1.94 23.08 3.70
CA ASP A 325 -1.52 23.61 2.42
C ASP A 325 -2.48 23.15 1.30
N ILE A 326 -3.01 24.11 0.54
CA ILE A 326 -4.07 23.85 -0.44
C ILE A 326 -3.57 23.18 -1.72
N ILE A 327 -2.29 23.38 -2.08
CA ILE A 327 -1.68 22.89 -3.32
C ILE A 327 -1.26 21.43 -3.13
N SER A 328 -0.43 21.18 -2.11
CA SER A 328 0.04 19.85 -1.75
C SER A 328 -1.05 18.96 -1.14
N LYS A 329 -2.14 19.56 -0.64
CA LYS A 329 -3.20 18.85 0.10
C LYS A 329 -2.64 18.07 1.29
N THR A 330 -1.65 18.63 1.98
CA THR A 330 -1.05 18.04 3.19
C THR A 330 -1.12 19.00 4.37
N PRO A 331 -1.27 18.49 5.61
CA PRO A 331 -1.08 19.28 6.80
C PRO A 331 0.40 19.60 7.06
N TYR A 332 0.62 20.68 7.81
CA TYR A 332 1.89 20.98 8.46
C TYR A 332 1.68 21.27 9.95
N ALA A 333 2.73 21.10 10.74
CA ALA A 333 2.77 21.51 12.12
C ALA A 333 4.09 22.25 12.42
N VAL A 334 4.00 23.31 13.21
CA VAL A 334 5.10 24.23 13.53
C VAL A 334 5.15 24.47 15.04
N ASN A 335 6.36 24.45 15.61
CA ASN A 335 6.64 24.86 16.98
C ASN A 335 8.04 25.49 17.06
N GLY A 336 8.10 26.82 17.10
CA GLY A 336 9.36 27.56 17.01
C GLY A 336 10.03 27.29 15.66
N ASN A 337 11.23 26.72 15.68
CA ASN A 337 11.96 26.31 14.48
C ASN A 337 11.68 24.86 14.05
N LYS A 338 10.90 24.08 14.81
CA LYS A 338 10.58 22.69 14.46
C LYS A 338 9.38 22.64 13.53
N VAL A 339 9.50 21.89 12.44
CA VAL A 339 8.42 21.68 11.47
C VAL A 339 8.21 20.20 11.20
N ILE A 340 6.94 19.80 11.07
CA ILE A 340 6.51 18.47 10.64
C ILE A 340 5.60 18.64 9.42
N LEU A 341 5.94 18.00 8.31
CA LEU A 341 5.09 17.87 7.12
C LEU A 341 4.72 16.39 6.97
N TYR A 342 3.42 16.11 7.02
CA TYR A 342 2.92 14.74 7.22
C TYR A 342 1.60 14.52 6.49
N ASP A 343 1.06 13.30 6.61
CA ASP A 343 -0.28 12.97 6.16
C ASP A 343 -1.21 12.71 7.36
N ASN A 344 -2.42 13.25 7.29
CA ASN A 344 -3.51 12.94 8.22
C ASN A 344 -4.65 12.25 7.48
N TYR A 345 -5.73 11.90 8.19
CA TYR A 345 -6.88 11.25 7.58
C TYR A 345 -7.44 12.04 6.38
N LYS A 346 -7.44 13.37 6.42
CA LYS A 346 -7.97 14.22 5.34
C LYS A 346 -7.09 14.15 4.10
N SER A 347 -5.77 14.29 4.23
CA SER A 347 -4.85 14.23 3.08
C SER A 347 -4.82 12.84 2.44
N LEU A 348 -4.88 11.79 3.24
CA LEU A 348 -4.99 10.43 2.72
C LEU A 348 -6.32 10.20 1.98
N GLN A 349 -7.44 10.74 2.47
CA GLN A 349 -8.71 10.68 1.75
C GLN A 349 -8.66 11.39 0.39
N GLU A 350 -8.05 12.58 0.31
CA GLU A 350 -7.84 13.31 -0.95
C GLU A 350 -7.02 12.47 -1.95
N LYS A 351 -5.96 11.81 -1.48
CA LYS A 351 -5.12 10.93 -2.32
C LYS A 351 -5.85 9.67 -2.77
N VAL A 352 -6.70 9.08 -1.94
CA VAL A 352 -7.54 7.93 -2.32
C VAL A 352 -8.60 8.36 -3.35
N LEU A 353 -9.21 9.54 -3.19
CA LEU A 353 -10.11 10.11 -4.19
C LEU A 353 -9.40 10.32 -5.54
N TYR A 354 -8.16 10.83 -5.49
CA TYR A 354 -7.31 10.94 -6.66
C TYR A 354 -7.00 9.58 -7.31
N ALA A 355 -6.55 8.59 -6.54
CA ALA A 355 -6.29 7.23 -7.04
C ALA A 355 -7.52 6.62 -7.73
N ASN A 356 -8.71 6.83 -7.13
CA ASN A 356 -9.98 6.42 -7.69
C ASN A 356 -10.32 7.15 -9.00
N LYS A 357 -10.06 8.45 -9.09
CA LYS A 357 -10.25 9.26 -10.31
C LYS A 357 -9.36 8.78 -11.44
N MET A 358 -8.14 8.37 -11.11
CA MET A 358 -7.16 7.86 -12.07
C MET A 358 -7.33 6.35 -12.36
N ASN A 359 -8.39 5.72 -11.84
CA ASN A 359 -8.68 4.29 -12.00
C ASN A 359 -7.55 3.35 -11.55
N LEU A 360 -6.75 3.77 -10.57
CA LEU A 360 -5.63 2.97 -10.06
C LEU A 360 -6.14 1.67 -9.41
N GLY A 361 -5.31 0.62 -9.41
CA GLY A 361 -5.65 -0.71 -8.86
C GLY A 361 -5.95 -0.73 -7.36
N GLY A 362 -5.48 0.29 -6.64
CA GLY A 362 -5.68 0.40 -5.21
C GLY A 362 -4.67 1.33 -4.55
N VAL A 363 -4.45 1.11 -3.26
CA VAL A 363 -3.47 1.85 -2.45
C VAL A 363 -2.57 0.91 -1.66
N MET A 364 -1.37 1.40 -1.37
CA MET A 364 -0.37 0.75 -0.55
C MET A 364 -0.06 1.69 0.62
N ILE A 365 0.23 1.12 1.80
CA ILE A 365 0.51 1.87 3.01
C ILE A 365 1.91 1.56 3.50
N TRP A 366 2.67 2.62 3.77
CA TRP A 366 3.95 2.57 4.47
C TRP A 366 3.92 3.40 5.76
N SER A 367 3.85 2.78 6.94
CA SER A 367 3.55 1.37 7.19
C SER A 367 2.50 1.26 8.30
N ILE A 368 1.86 0.09 8.43
CA ILE A 368 0.70 -0.07 9.32
C ILE A 368 1.06 0.12 10.81
N ASP A 369 2.32 -0.09 11.16
CA ASP A 369 2.89 0.08 12.50
C ASP A 369 3.18 1.55 12.87
N THR A 370 3.01 2.49 11.95
CA THR A 370 3.09 3.94 12.24
C THR A 370 1.75 4.67 12.16
N ASP A 371 0.64 3.97 11.86
CA ASP A 371 -0.71 4.46 12.19
C ASP A 371 -0.87 4.58 13.71
N ASP A 372 -1.90 5.26 14.20
CA ASP A 372 -2.29 5.25 15.62
C ASP A 372 -2.94 3.91 15.99
N PHE A 373 -2.16 2.81 15.96
CA PHE A 373 -2.68 1.45 16.17
C PHE A 373 -3.16 1.18 17.61
N ASN A 374 -2.71 1.99 18.58
CA ASN A 374 -3.18 1.92 19.97
C ASN A 374 -4.43 2.77 20.21
N GLY A 375 -4.78 3.66 19.28
CA GLY A 375 -5.90 4.59 19.46
C GLY A 375 -5.65 5.62 20.54
N ASN A 376 -4.39 6.00 20.73
CA ASN A 376 -4.00 6.96 21.76
C ASN A 376 -4.59 8.34 21.45
N CYS A 377 -4.72 8.71 20.17
CA CYS A 377 -5.07 10.07 19.75
C CYS A 377 -6.57 10.28 19.60
N GLU A 378 -7.22 9.52 18.74
CA GLU A 378 -8.67 9.60 18.51
C GLU A 378 -9.32 8.22 18.44
N SER A 379 -8.82 7.36 17.56
CA SER A 379 -9.28 5.98 17.41
C SER A 379 -8.16 5.13 16.86
N ASP A 380 -8.13 3.85 17.23
CA ASP A 380 -7.18 2.90 16.67
C ASP A 380 -7.26 2.89 15.14
N TYR A 381 -6.11 2.83 14.47
CA TYR A 381 -6.05 2.67 13.00
C TYR A 381 -6.80 3.76 12.23
N ILE A 382 -6.79 5.01 12.73
CA ILE A 382 -7.58 6.12 12.18
C ILE A 382 -7.25 6.38 10.71
N LEU A 383 -5.98 6.28 10.30
CA LEU A 383 -5.57 6.56 8.92
C LEU A 383 -6.07 5.47 7.97
N ILE A 384 -5.84 4.19 8.26
CA ILE A 384 -6.31 3.11 7.39
C ILE A 384 -7.85 3.02 7.36
N LYS A 385 -8.52 3.32 8.47
CA LYS A 385 -9.99 3.42 8.51
C LYS A 385 -10.48 4.57 7.61
N ALA A 386 -9.79 5.71 7.60
CA ALA A 386 -10.13 6.83 6.72
C ALA A 386 -9.96 6.48 5.23
N ILE A 387 -8.88 5.78 4.87
CA ILE A 387 -8.64 5.23 3.54
C ILE A 387 -9.79 4.30 3.12
N ASN A 388 -10.09 3.30 3.95
CA ASN A 388 -11.11 2.28 3.66
C ASN A 388 -12.51 2.90 3.51
N ARG A 389 -12.86 3.92 4.30
CA ARG A 389 -14.14 4.65 4.16
C ARG A 389 -14.33 5.25 2.76
N VAL A 390 -13.28 5.84 2.18
CA VAL A 390 -13.37 6.44 0.83
C VAL A 390 -13.47 5.36 -0.24
N LEU A 391 -12.70 4.28 -0.10
CA LEU A 391 -12.77 3.15 -1.01
C LEU A 391 -14.19 2.55 -1.02
N ILE A 392 -14.81 2.36 0.16
CA ILE A 392 -16.17 1.80 0.33
C ILE A 392 -17.24 2.68 -0.32
N LYS A 393 -17.28 3.98 0.01
CA LYS A 393 -18.34 4.91 -0.43
C LYS A 393 -18.47 5.03 -1.96
N LYS A 394 -17.36 4.99 -2.70
CA LYS A 394 -17.41 5.04 -4.17
C LYS A 394 -18.23 3.89 -4.76
N ASN A 395 -18.12 2.69 -4.17
CA ASN A 395 -18.82 1.53 -4.70
C ASN A 395 -20.32 1.53 -4.40
N GLU A 396 -20.75 2.15 -3.30
CA GLU A 396 -22.18 2.35 -3.05
C GLU A 396 -22.77 3.27 -4.12
N ALA A 397 -22.09 4.39 -4.41
CA ALA A 397 -22.48 5.31 -5.49
C ALA A 397 -22.47 4.65 -6.88
N GLU A 398 -21.43 3.87 -7.24
CA GLU A 398 -21.38 3.16 -8.52
C GLU A 398 -22.43 2.05 -8.63
N LYS A 399 -22.77 1.36 -7.53
CA LYS A 399 -23.85 0.36 -7.51
C LYS A 399 -25.22 1.02 -7.68
N GLU A 400 -25.44 2.18 -7.08
CA GLU A 400 -26.66 2.97 -7.26
C GLU A 400 -26.78 3.52 -8.69
N GLU A 401 -25.70 4.06 -9.26
CA GLU A 401 -25.68 4.54 -10.65
C GLU A 401 -25.95 3.40 -11.64
N ASN A 402 -25.32 2.23 -11.45
CA ASN A 402 -25.55 1.06 -12.29
C ASN A 402 -26.97 0.48 -12.16
N LYS A 403 -27.57 0.51 -10.97
CA LYS A 403 -28.99 0.17 -10.80
C LYS A 403 -29.88 1.14 -11.57
N THR A 404 -29.60 2.44 -11.49
CA THR A 404 -30.39 3.48 -12.17
C THR A 404 -30.28 3.36 -13.69
N ASN A 405 -29.07 3.14 -14.21
CA ASN A 405 -28.81 2.93 -15.65
C ASN A 405 -29.37 1.59 -16.17
N GLY A 406 -29.31 0.53 -15.36
CA GLY A 406 -29.94 -0.75 -15.66
C GLY A 406 -31.47 -0.64 -15.75
N THR A 407 -32.08 0.10 -14.82
CA THR A 407 -33.52 0.38 -14.84
C THR A 407 -33.91 1.21 -16.07
N SER A 408 -33.12 2.23 -16.43
CA SER A 408 -33.31 3.03 -17.65
C SER A 408 -33.20 2.21 -18.94
N ARG A 409 -32.25 1.26 -19.01
CA ARG A 409 -32.17 0.29 -20.13
C ARG A 409 -33.36 -0.65 -20.19
N ILE A 410 -33.89 -1.11 -19.04
CA ILE A 410 -35.10 -1.93 -18.99
C ILE A 410 -36.31 -1.13 -19.49
N PHE A 411 -36.46 0.13 -19.10
CA PHE A 411 -37.52 1.02 -19.62
C PHE A 411 -37.39 1.28 -21.13
N SER A 412 -36.16 1.44 -21.64
CA SER A 412 -35.90 1.58 -23.09
C SER A 412 -36.27 0.31 -23.87
N LEU A 413 -35.89 -0.86 -23.36
CA LEU A 413 -36.24 -2.16 -23.97
C LEU A 413 -37.75 -2.45 -23.90
N TYR A 414 -38.41 -2.07 -22.80
CA TYR A 414 -39.87 -2.14 -22.69
C TYR A 414 -40.55 -1.25 -23.72
N ASN A 415 -40.10 0.00 -23.90
CA ASN A 415 -40.65 0.91 -24.90
C ASN A 415 -40.45 0.39 -26.34
N ILE A 416 -39.29 -0.18 -26.65
CA ILE A 416 -39.02 -0.80 -27.97
C ILE A 416 -39.92 -2.03 -28.18
N SER A 417 -40.14 -2.85 -27.14
CA SER A 417 -41.05 -4.00 -27.20
C SER A 417 -42.51 -3.60 -27.42
N THR A 418 -43.00 -2.55 -26.75
CA THR A 418 -44.36 -2.03 -26.95
C THR A 418 -44.54 -1.38 -28.32
N VAL A 419 -43.51 -0.72 -28.85
CA VAL A 419 -43.54 -0.16 -30.22
C VAL A 419 -43.54 -1.29 -31.26
N LEU A 420 -42.75 -2.37 -31.07
CA LEU A 420 -42.81 -3.54 -31.94
C LEU A 420 -44.16 -4.27 -31.87
N CYS A 421 -44.77 -4.39 -30.69
CA CYS A 421 -46.12 -4.98 -30.56
C CYS A 421 -47.19 -4.13 -31.24
N ALA A 422 -47.07 -2.80 -31.19
CA ALA A 422 -47.99 -1.89 -31.89
C ALA A 422 -47.86 -2.00 -33.42
N ILE A 423 -46.63 -2.15 -33.94
CA ILE A 423 -46.39 -2.31 -35.39
C ILE A 423 -46.91 -3.66 -35.91
N VAL A 424 -46.77 -4.75 -35.14
CA VAL A 424 -47.32 -6.07 -35.50
C VAL A 424 -48.86 -6.09 -35.45
N SER A 425 -49.46 -5.30 -34.56
CA SER A 425 -50.92 -5.16 -34.46
C SER A 425 -51.52 -4.32 -35.60
N ILE A 426 -50.75 -3.39 -36.18
CA ILE A 426 -51.20 -2.58 -37.34
C ILE A 426 -51.11 -3.39 -38.65
N PHE A 427 -50.17 -4.32 -38.77
CA PHE A 427 -50.06 -5.19 -39.97
C PHE A 427 -51.05 -6.37 -40.00
N THR A 428 -51.73 -6.66 -38.90
CA THR A 428 -52.76 -7.72 -38.83
C THR A 428 -54.19 -7.21 -39.02
N LEU A 429 -54.39 -5.88 -39.07
CA LEU A 429 -55.71 -5.25 -39.25
C LEU A 429 -55.97 -4.70 -40.66
N THR A 430 -55.09 -4.94 -41.62
CA THR A 430 -55.27 -4.53 -43.04
C THR A 430 -55.39 -5.71 -44.02
N ASN A 431 -55.58 -6.93 -43.52
CA ASN A 431 -55.89 -8.13 -44.34
C ASN A 431 -57.09 -8.90 -43.77
N LEU A 432 -58.21 -8.20 -43.58
CA LEU A 432 -59.56 -8.78 -43.46
C LEU A 432 -60.55 -7.89 -44.20
#